data_AF-K2Q600-F1
#
_entry.id   AF-K2Q600-F1
#
_cell.length_a   1.000
_cell.length_b   1.000
_cell.length_c   1.000
_cell.angle_alpha   90.00
_cell.angle_beta   90.00
_cell.angle_gamma   90.00
#
_symmetry.space_group_name_H-M   'P 1'
#
loop_
_entity.id
_entity.type
_entity.pdbx_description
1 polymer ?
#
loop_
_entity_poly.entity_id
_entity_poly.type
_entity_poly.pdbx_seq_one_letter_code
_entity_poly.pdbx_strand_id
1 'polypeptide(L)'
;MESIEKWFETLDYNNGVIIYKSLPSAKVRIIQKLERGKSNHNMAQLIKELRLYKSSIQNRSPKPSISTKPKAIPKLTTDKEISIFHKKKALKEASQESIFGSVQYGSLPPELRIRYKDAAQLFYQMCDLKFALNDLDAGSQDHSLSIQLQIEDLDTKREHIWKELHHWQNHKTFLPSSSEVFDDLTPGELFKKRNNLRSQVTKLKKRIDAYYIKVSTETDKHKIRLVERQINRSEKKLHQHTLNIDKINDLL
;
A
#
# COMPACT_ATOMS: atom_id res chain seq x y z
N MET A 1 -7.77 -37.59 -36.97
CA MET A 1 -7.22 -36.47 -37.78
C MET A 1 -7.97 -36.38 -39.10
N GLU A 2 -8.06 -37.46 -39.87
CA GLU A 2 -8.84 -37.51 -41.12
C GLU A 2 -10.31 -37.07 -40.98
N SER A 3 -10.98 -37.42 -39.87
CA SER A 3 -12.39 -37.07 -39.65
C SER A 3 -12.64 -35.56 -39.52
N ILE A 4 -11.65 -34.79 -39.02
CA ILE A 4 -11.77 -33.32 -38.89
C ILE A 4 -11.52 -32.65 -40.25
N GLU A 5 -10.60 -33.18 -41.04
CA GLU A 5 -10.26 -32.64 -42.37
C GLU A 5 -11.39 -32.90 -43.37
N LYS A 6 -11.92 -34.13 -43.40
CA LYS A 6 -13.13 -34.49 -44.18
C LYS A 6 -14.36 -33.67 -43.76
N TRP A 7 -14.43 -33.24 -42.50
CA TRP A 7 -15.51 -32.37 -42.03
C TRP A 7 -15.40 -30.94 -42.56
N PHE A 8 -14.19 -30.38 -42.67
CA PHE A 8 -14.01 -29.03 -43.22
C PHE A 8 -14.43 -28.90 -44.69
N GLU A 9 -14.54 -30.01 -45.42
CA GLU A 9 -15.04 -30.07 -46.80
C GLU A 9 -16.58 -30.12 -46.87
N THR A 10 -17.21 -30.81 -45.91
CA THR A 10 -18.67 -31.03 -45.90
C THR A 10 -19.45 -30.00 -45.07
N LEU A 11 -18.81 -29.41 -44.06
CA LEU A 11 -19.35 -28.37 -43.15
C LEU A 11 -20.74 -28.71 -42.57
N ASP A 12 -21.02 -29.99 -42.35
CA ASP A 12 -22.28 -30.41 -41.75
C ASP A 12 -22.27 -30.20 -40.24
N TYR A 13 -23.15 -29.34 -39.73
CA TYR A 13 -23.16 -28.90 -38.36
C TYR A 13 -23.29 -30.06 -37.36
N ASN A 14 -24.22 -30.99 -37.59
CA ASN A 14 -24.50 -32.07 -36.65
C ASN A 14 -23.31 -33.03 -36.52
N ASN A 15 -22.70 -33.39 -37.64
CA ASN A 15 -21.50 -34.20 -37.68
C ASN A 15 -20.32 -33.49 -37.00
N GLY A 16 -20.18 -32.17 -37.16
CA GLY A 16 -19.11 -31.41 -36.53
C GLY A 16 -19.23 -31.35 -35.00
N VAL A 17 -20.45 -31.27 -34.46
CA VAL A 17 -20.68 -31.31 -33.01
C VAL A 17 -20.32 -32.68 -32.43
N ILE A 18 -20.64 -33.77 -33.13
CA ILE A 18 -20.25 -35.14 -32.73
C ILE A 18 -18.73 -35.28 -32.72
N ILE A 19 -18.06 -34.78 -33.76
CA ILE A 19 -16.59 -34.78 -33.85
C ILE A 19 -15.99 -33.99 -32.68
N TYR A 20 -16.49 -32.79 -32.39
CA TYR A 20 -15.99 -31.98 -31.28
C TYR A 20 -16.21 -32.66 -29.92
N LYS A 21 -17.36 -33.30 -29.70
CA LYS A 21 -17.67 -34.03 -28.45
C LYS A 21 -16.73 -35.21 -28.21
N SER A 22 -16.22 -35.83 -29.28
CA SER A 22 -15.25 -36.94 -29.19
C SER A 22 -13.83 -36.50 -28.83
N LEU A 23 -13.53 -35.19 -28.81
CA LEU A 23 -12.17 -34.70 -28.56
C LEU A 23 -11.84 -34.67 -27.05
N PRO A 24 -10.62 -35.07 -26.65
CA PRO A 24 -10.20 -35.07 -25.23
C PRO A 24 -10.04 -33.67 -24.64
N SER A 25 -10.04 -32.62 -25.47
CA SER A 25 -9.92 -31.21 -25.04
C SER A 25 -11.24 -30.43 -25.14
N ALA A 26 -12.36 -31.12 -25.38
CA ALA A 26 -13.65 -30.48 -25.60
C ALA A 26 -14.19 -29.84 -24.32
N LYS A 27 -14.59 -28.56 -24.40
CA LYS A 27 -15.13 -27.84 -23.25
C LYS A 27 -16.63 -28.12 -23.12
N VAL A 28 -17.04 -28.64 -21.97
CA VAL A 28 -18.44 -29.00 -21.66
C VAL A 28 -19.42 -27.85 -21.93
N ARG A 29 -19.07 -26.61 -21.55
CA ARG A 29 -19.90 -25.42 -21.79
C ARG A 29 -20.12 -25.12 -23.26
N ILE A 30 -19.14 -25.43 -24.12
CA ILE A 30 -19.25 -25.20 -25.57
C ILE A 30 -20.14 -26.28 -26.19
N ILE A 31 -20.00 -27.54 -25.77
CA ILE A 31 -20.86 -28.64 -26.22
C ILE A 31 -22.33 -28.34 -25.93
N GLN A 32 -22.65 -27.95 -24.68
CA GLN A 32 -24.03 -27.57 -24.29
C GLN A 32 -24.60 -26.42 -25.12
N LYS A 33 -23.74 -25.50 -25.60
CA LYS A 33 -24.16 -24.38 -26.44
C LYS A 33 -24.39 -24.82 -27.90
N LEU A 34 -23.56 -25.73 -28.40
CA LEU A 34 -23.67 -26.28 -29.75
C LEU A 34 -24.87 -27.23 -29.90
N GLU A 35 -25.20 -27.99 -28.85
CA GLU A 35 -26.38 -28.89 -28.79
C GLU A 35 -27.72 -28.13 -28.79
N ARG A 36 -27.73 -26.82 -28.49
CA ARG A 36 -28.96 -25.98 -28.54
C ARG A 36 -29.47 -25.70 -29.95
N GLY A 37 -28.68 -26.00 -30.99
CA GLY A 37 -29.09 -25.89 -32.38
C GLY A 37 -28.13 -25.10 -33.27
N LYS A 38 -28.34 -25.23 -34.58
CA LYS A 38 -27.53 -24.59 -35.61
C LYS A 38 -27.83 -23.09 -35.67
N SER A 39 -26.80 -22.28 -35.43
CA SER A 39 -26.80 -20.83 -35.61
C SER A 39 -25.47 -20.43 -36.25
N ASN A 40 -25.44 -19.34 -37.00
CA ASN A 40 -24.21 -18.81 -37.61
C ASN A 40 -23.10 -18.60 -36.56
N HIS A 41 -23.48 -18.12 -35.37
CA HIS A 41 -22.58 -17.96 -34.24
C HIS A 41 -22.01 -19.29 -33.75
N ASN A 42 -22.87 -20.30 -33.63
CA ASN A 42 -22.48 -21.63 -33.17
C ASN A 42 -21.61 -22.36 -34.20
N MET A 43 -21.90 -22.19 -35.49
CA MET A 43 -21.08 -22.72 -36.57
C MET A 43 -19.68 -22.11 -36.57
N ALA A 44 -19.58 -20.78 -36.45
CA ALA A 44 -18.29 -20.10 -36.34
C ALA A 44 -17.49 -20.55 -35.10
N GLN A 45 -18.18 -20.76 -33.96
CA GLN A 45 -17.56 -21.25 -32.74
C GLN A 45 -17.03 -22.69 -32.90
N LEU A 46 -17.80 -23.57 -33.54
CA LEU A 46 -17.39 -24.95 -33.83
C LEU A 46 -16.16 -25.00 -34.74
N ILE A 47 -16.16 -24.21 -35.82
CA ILE A 47 -15.02 -24.07 -36.75
C ILE A 47 -13.76 -23.61 -36.00
N LYS A 48 -13.91 -22.60 -35.14
CA LYS A 48 -12.79 -22.05 -34.35
C LYS A 48 -12.17 -23.11 -33.45
N GLU A 49 -13.00 -23.85 -32.71
CA GLU A 49 -12.51 -24.85 -31.75
C GLU A 49 -11.86 -26.05 -32.46
N LEU A 50 -12.43 -26.52 -33.57
CA LEU A 50 -11.82 -27.59 -34.37
C LEU A 50 -10.49 -27.15 -35.02
N ARG A 51 -10.39 -25.89 -35.46
CA ARG A 51 -9.14 -25.33 -36.00
C ARG A 51 -8.06 -25.21 -34.91
N LEU A 52 -8.42 -24.75 -33.71
CA LEU A 52 -7.52 -24.69 -32.56
C LEU A 52 -6.97 -26.07 -32.20
N TYR A 53 -7.82 -27.09 -32.22
CA TYR A 53 -7.40 -28.46 -31.95
C TYR A 53 -6.44 -28.98 -33.03
N LYS A 54 -6.72 -28.70 -34.31
CA LYS A 54 -5.82 -29.02 -35.43
C LYS A 54 -4.43 -28.37 -35.23
N SER A 55 -4.39 -27.08 -34.91
CA SER A 55 -3.13 -26.35 -34.67
C SER A 55 -2.40 -26.82 -33.40
N SER A 56 -3.12 -27.20 -32.35
CA SER A 56 -2.52 -27.68 -31.10
C SER A 56 -1.84 -29.05 -31.26
N ILE A 57 -2.27 -29.87 -32.22
CA ILE A 57 -1.64 -31.16 -32.52
C ILE A 57 -0.43 -30.98 -33.44
N GLN A 58 -0.52 -30.10 -34.43
CA GLN A 58 0.59 -29.81 -35.37
C GLN A 58 1.80 -29.16 -34.68
N ASN A 59 1.59 -28.43 -33.57
CA ASN A 59 2.67 -27.79 -32.80
C ASN A 59 3.33 -28.70 -31.74
N ARG A 60 3.07 -30.02 -31.76
CA ARG A 60 3.80 -31.01 -30.95
C ARG A 60 4.99 -31.56 -31.74
N SER A 61 5.95 -30.72 -32.10
CA SER A 61 7.30 -31.19 -32.34
C SER A 61 8.00 -31.46 -30.99
N PRO A 62 8.81 -32.53 -30.85
CA PRO A 62 9.57 -32.76 -29.63
C PRO A 62 10.57 -31.62 -29.48
N LYS A 63 10.40 -30.80 -28.44
CA LYS A 63 11.38 -29.76 -28.11
C LYS A 63 12.75 -30.42 -27.85
N PRO A 64 13.85 -29.89 -28.39
CA PRO A 64 15.18 -30.38 -28.06
C PRO A 64 15.45 -30.21 -26.57
N SER A 65 16.08 -31.24 -26.00
CA SER A 65 16.55 -31.35 -24.62
C SER A 65 17.15 -30.03 -24.12
N ILE A 66 16.45 -29.36 -23.21
CA ILE A 66 17.03 -28.29 -22.39
C ILE A 66 17.97 -29.01 -21.42
N SER A 67 19.28 -28.80 -21.61
CA SER A 67 20.33 -29.14 -20.66
C SER A 67 19.86 -28.81 -19.23
N THR A 68 19.65 -29.86 -18.43
CA THR A 68 19.38 -29.73 -17.01
C THR A 68 20.63 -29.18 -16.35
N LYS A 69 20.63 -27.88 -16.06
CA LYS A 69 21.43 -27.37 -14.94
C LYS A 69 21.10 -28.25 -13.72
N PRO A 70 22.09 -28.72 -12.93
CA PRO A 70 21.79 -29.52 -11.75
C PRO A 70 20.84 -28.72 -10.86
N LYS A 71 19.68 -29.31 -10.54
CA LYS A 71 18.79 -28.76 -9.52
C LYS A 71 19.62 -28.62 -8.25
N ALA A 72 19.81 -27.37 -7.80
CA ALA A 72 20.34 -27.12 -6.48
C ALA A 72 19.46 -27.89 -5.48
N ILE A 73 20.08 -28.84 -4.78
CA ILE A 73 19.44 -29.52 -3.66
C ILE A 73 18.99 -28.41 -2.70
N PRO A 74 17.70 -28.32 -2.34
CA PRO A 74 17.28 -27.35 -1.33
C PRO A 74 18.03 -27.70 -0.05
N LYS A 75 18.92 -26.79 0.39
CA LYS A 75 19.53 -26.88 1.71
C LYS A 75 18.38 -27.02 2.71
N LEU A 76 18.42 -28.06 3.56
CA LEU A 76 17.48 -28.19 4.68
C LEU A 76 17.63 -26.93 5.52
N THR A 77 16.68 -26.02 5.39
CA THR A 77 16.55 -24.85 6.25
C THR A 77 15.94 -25.35 7.54
N THR A 78 16.60 -25.08 8.66
CA THR A 78 16.10 -25.52 9.97
C THR A 78 14.78 -24.80 10.28
N ASP A 79 13.88 -25.42 11.06
CA ASP A 79 12.55 -24.84 11.39
C ASP A 79 12.64 -23.42 11.97
N LYS A 80 13.76 -23.08 12.61
CA LYS A 80 14.07 -21.73 13.08
C LYS A 80 14.20 -20.72 11.93
N GLU A 81 14.90 -21.06 10.85
CA GLU A 81 15.09 -20.18 9.69
C GLU A 81 13.77 -19.96 8.92
N ILE A 82 12.94 -21.01 8.83
CA ILE A 82 11.59 -20.93 8.24
C ILE A 82 10.70 -19.99 9.07
N SER A 83 10.73 -20.12 10.40
CA SER A 83 9.97 -19.24 11.30
C SER A 83 10.40 -17.76 11.21
N ILE A 84 11.70 -17.50 11.06
CA ILE A 84 12.24 -16.15 10.89
C ILE A 84 11.81 -15.56 9.54
N PHE A 85 11.83 -16.37 8.48
CA PHE A 85 11.38 -15.95 7.15
C PHE A 85 9.89 -15.58 7.13
N HIS A 86 9.03 -16.42 7.72
CA HIS A 86 7.59 -16.13 7.82
C HIS A 86 7.32 -14.88 8.67
N LYS A 87 8.04 -14.68 9.78
CA LYS A 87 7.95 -13.45 10.57
C LYS A 87 8.37 -12.21 9.77
N LYS A 88 9.49 -12.27 9.04
CA LYS A 88 9.94 -11.16 8.17
C LYS A 88 8.93 -10.85 7.07
N LYS A 89 8.34 -11.88 6.46
CA LYS A 89 7.32 -11.72 5.43
C LYS A 89 6.04 -11.09 5.98
N ALA A 90 5.54 -11.58 7.10
CA ALA A 90 4.36 -11.02 7.77
C ALA A 90 4.58 -9.56 8.20
N LEU A 91 5.75 -9.22 8.74
CA LEU A 91 6.12 -7.84 9.09
C LEU A 91 6.18 -6.94 7.85
N LYS A 92 6.69 -7.45 6.72
CA LYS A 92 6.74 -6.71 5.46
C LYS A 92 5.33 -6.45 4.91
N GLU A 93 4.45 -7.45 4.94
CA GLU A 93 3.06 -7.33 4.50
C GLU A 93 2.28 -6.34 5.39
N ALA A 94 2.39 -6.46 6.71
CA ALA A 94 1.77 -5.53 7.66
C ALA A 94 2.29 -4.08 7.50
N SER A 95 3.60 -3.92 7.27
CA SER A 95 4.20 -2.61 6.99
C SER A 95 3.70 -2.01 5.67
N GLN A 96 3.53 -2.82 4.62
CA GLN A 96 2.99 -2.36 3.34
C GLN A 96 1.55 -1.88 3.47
N GLU A 97 0.71 -2.61 4.20
CA GLU A 97 -0.68 -2.21 4.45
C GLU A 97 -0.76 -0.90 5.25
N SER A 98 0.10 -0.73 6.25
CA SER A 98 0.19 0.49 7.06
C SER A 98 0.64 1.71 6.25
N ILE A 99 1.69 1.57 5.45
CA ILE A 99 2.37 2.71 4.81
C ILE A 99 1.72 3.08 3.47
N PHE A 100 1.38 2.10 2.65
CA PHE A 100 0.86 2.34 1.29
C PHE A 100 -0.66 2.23 1.20
N GLY A 101 -1.33 1.62 2.20
CA GLY A 101 -2.78 1.43 2.18
C GLY A 101 -3.59 2.71 2.45
N SER A 102 -2.98 3.74 3.06
CA SER A 102 -3.72 4.93 3.50
C SER A 102 -3.70 6.03 2.42
N VAL A 103 -2.55 6.61 2.09
CA VAL A 103 -2.51 7.88 1.36
C VAL A 103 -2.31 7.68 -0.15
N GLN A 104 -3.37 7.87 -0.95
CA GLN A 104 -3.27 7.85 -2.41
C GLN A 104 -2.77 9.19 -2.97
N TYR A 105 -1.58 9.21 -3.56
CA TYR A 105 -0.95 10.42 -4.14
C TYR A 105 -1.85 11.18 -5.12
N GLY A 106 -2.58 10.47 -5.98
CA GLY A 106 -3.50 11.08 -6.96
C GLY A 106 -4.64 11.89 -6.32
N SER A 107 -5.07 11.50 -5.12
CA SER A 107 -6.17 12.15 -4.39
C SER A 107 -5.73 13.37 -3.57
N LEU A 108 -4.41 13.60 -3.44
CA LEU A 108 -3.87 14.70 -2.67
C LEU A 108 -3.92 16.02 -3.45
N PRO A 109 -4.16 17.16 -2.78
CA PRO A 109 -4.02 18.49 -3.37
C PRO A 109 -2.54 18.80 -3.68
N PRO A 110 -2.25 19.76 -4.59
CA PRO A 110 -0.90 20.08 -5.03
C PRO A 110 0.09 20.35 -3.88
N GLU A 111 -0.34 21.09 -2.86
CA GLU A 111 0.48 21.42 -1.69
C GLU A 111 0.94 20.17 -0.92
N LEU A 112 0.01 19.22 -0.66
CA LEU A 112 0.34 17.98 0.04
C LEU A 112 1.08 16.98 -0.84
N ARG A 113 0.98 17.07 -2.17
CA ARG A 113 1.79 16.25 -3.08
C ARG A 113 3.27 16.60 -2.98
N ILE A 114 3.60 17.87 -2.79
CA ILE A 114 4.98 18.31 -2.55
C ILE A 114 5.46 17.70 -1.23
N ARG A 115 4.69 17.89 -0.15
CA ARG A 115 4.99 17.29 1.17
C ARG A 115 5.20 15.78 1.10
N TYR A 116 4.33 15.06 0.39
CA TYR A 116 4.45 13.61 0.20
C TYR A 116 5.78 13.22 -0.45
N LYS A 117 6.26 13.98 -1.45
CA LYS A 117 7.57 13.76 -2.05
C LYS A 117 8.70 14.04 -1.07
N ASP A 118 8.58 15.12 -0.29
CA ASP A 118 9.56 15.46 0.74
C ASP A 118 9.70 14.31 1.75
N ALA A 119 8.59 13.71 2.19
CA ALA A 119 8.64 12.55 3.09
C ALA A 119 9.33 11.32 2.50
N ALA A 120 9.22 11.11 1.18
CA ALA A 120 9.96 10.06 0.49
C ALA A 120 11.46 10.39 0.40
N GLN A 121 11.80 11.65 0.12
CA GLN A 121 13.18 12.11 0.10
C GLN A 121 13.85 12.00 1.47
N LEU A 122 13.17 12.42 2.55
CA LEU A 122 13.66 12.27 3.92
C LEU A 122 13.93 10.79 4.26
N PHE A 123 13.06 9.88 3.82
CA PHE A 123 13.28 8.45 4.01
C PHE A 123 14.57 7.97 3.33
N TYR A 124 14.82 8.38 2.08
CA TYR A 124 16.05 8.02 1.39
C TYR A 124 17.29 8.59 2.08
N GLN A 125 17.24 9.85 2.55
CA GLN A 125 18.32 10.45 3.33
C GLN A 125 18.61 9.66 4.62
N MET A 126 17.57 9.19 5.32
CA MET A 126 17.72 8.33 6.50
C MET A 126 18.36 6.98 6.13
N CYS A 127 17.99 6.39 4.99
CA CYS A 127 18.62 5.16 4.51
C CYS A 127 20.11 5.38 4.24
N ASP A 128 20.48 6.47 3.57
CA ASP A 128 21.87 6.80 3.27
C ASP A 128 22.68 7.00 4.56
N LEU A 129 22.13 7.73 5.53
CA LEU A 129 22.74 7.88 6.86
C LEU A 129 22.85 6.54 7.59
N LYS A 130 21.87 5.66 7.45
CA LYS A 130 21.93 4.33 8.06
C LYS A 130 23.02 3.46 7.43
N PHE A 131 23.26 3.58 6.12
CA PHE A 131 24.41 2.93 5.49
C PHE A 131 25.72 3.51 5.99
N ALA A 132 25.85 4.85 6.02
CA ALA A 132 27.02 5.51 6.57
C ALA A 132 27.31 5.10 8.03
N LEU A 133 26.27 4.94 8.85
CA LEU A 133 26.39 4.45 10.23
C LEU A 133 26.91 3.01 10.31
N ASN A 134 26.54 2.15 9.36
CA ASN A 134 27.00 0.76 9.34
C ASN A 134 28.45 0.62 8.86
N ASP A 135 28.92 1.58 8.06
CA ASP A 135 30.30 1.62 7.54
C ASP A 135 31.31 2.19 8.54
N LEU A 136 30.84 2.77 9.66
CA LEU A 136 31.70 3.28 10.72
C LEU A 136 32.35 2.14 11.52
N ASP A 137 33.61 2.37 11.91
CA ASP A 137 34.35 1.46 12.79
C ASP A 137 33.88 1.57 14.25
N ALA A 138 34.06 0.50 15.02
CA ALA A 138 33.52 0.36 16.38
C ALA A 138 34.07 1.40 17.38
N GLY A 139 35.20 2.04 17.07
CA GLY A 139 35.81 3.10 17.89
C GLY A 139 35.20 4.49 17.70
N SER A 140 34.39 4.71 16.66
CA SER A 140 33.87 6.03 16.28
C SER A 140 32.51 6.32 16.94
N GLN A 141 32.48 6.32 18.27
CA GLN A 141 31.23 6.50 19.04
C GLN A 141 30.58 7.87 18.83
N ASP A 142 31.36 8.95 18.85
CA ASP A 142 30.83 10.31 18.70
C ASP A 142 30.20 10.55 17.32
N HIS A 143 30.83 10.03 16.26
CA HIS A 143 30.30 10.08 14.90
C HIS A 143 29.04 9.22 14.75
N SER A 144 29.01 8.05 15.38
CA SER A 144 27.84 7.18 15.39
C SER A 144 26.65 7.85 16.07
N LEU A 145 26.88 8.49 17.22
CA LEU A 145 25.84 9.24 17.94
C LEU A 145 25.33 10.42 17.12
N SER A 146 26.22 11.18 16.48
CA SER A 146 25.85 12.30 15.61
C SER A 146 24.94 11.85 14.46
N ILE A 147 25.27 10.75 13.78
CA ILE A 147 24.42 10.20 12.70
C ILE A 147 23.08 9.71 13.24
N GLN A 148 23.07 9.08 14.42
CA GLN A 148 21.81 8.64 15.05
C GLN A 148 20.88 9.81 15.35
N LEU A 149 21.40 10.91 15.90
CA LEU A 149 20.63 12.13 16.15
C LEU A 149 20.12 12.75 14.83
N GLN A 150 20.93 12.75 13.77
CA GLN A 150 20.48 13.22 12.45
C GLN A 150 19.34 12.34 11.89
N ILE A 151 19.41 11.03 12.06
CA ILE A 151 18.33 10.12 11.65
C ILE A 151 17.07 10.42 12.45
N GLU A 152 17.17 10.66 13.76
CA GLU A 152 16.05 11.03 14.62
C GLU A 152 15.40 12.36 14.19
N ASP A 153 16.20 13.38 13.89
CA ASP A 153 15.72 14.67 13.36
C ASP A 153 15.01 14.53 12.01
N LEU A 154 15.49 13.64 11.13
CA LEU A 154 14.83 13.37 9.85
C LEU A 154 13.54 12.58 10.04
N ASP A 155 13.50 11.63 10.99
CA ASP A 155 12.31 10.84 11.27
C ASP A 155 11.20 11.70 11.87
N THR A 156 11.52 12.60 12.80
CA THR A 156 10.54 13.55 13.38
C THR A 156 9.94 14.46 12.31
N LYS A 157 10.75 15.00 11.39
CA LYS A 157 10.27 15.77 10.23
C LYS A 157 9.36 14.94 9.33
N ARG A 158 9.75 13.70 9.05
CA ARG A 158 8.96 12.78 8.23
C ARG A 158 7.63 12.43 8.90
N GLU A 159 7.63 12.17 10.21
CA GLU A 159 6.43 11.91 11.00
C GLU A 159 5.46 13.09 10.97
N HIS A 160 5.98 14.33 11.03
CA HIS A 160 5.18 15.54 10.91
C HIS A 160 4.42 15.60 9.57
N ILE A 161 5.11 15.32 8.47
CA ILE A 161 4.49 15.26 7.14
C ILE A 161 3.41 14.18 7.07
N TRP A 162 3.68 12.99 7.60
CA TRP A 162 2.68 11.91 7.62
C TRP A 162 1.45 12.28 8.46
N LYS A 163 1.62 13.01 9.57
CA LYS A 163 0.48 13.56 10.34
C LYS A 163 -0.39 14.49 9.49
N GLU A 164 0.20 15.39 8.70
CA GLU A 164 -0.54 16.25 7.77
C GLU A 164 -1.32 15.44 6.72
N LEU A 165 -0.65 14.46 6.12
CA LEU A 165 -1.25 13.60 5.09
C LEU A 165 -2.43 12.77 5.62
N HIS A 166 -2.26 12.14 6.79
CA HIS A 166 -3.33 11.36 7.43
C HIS A 166 -4.50 12.26 7.85
N HIS A 167 -4.23 13.44 8.40
CA HIS A 167 -5.29 14.39 8.74
C HIS A 167 -6.09 14.81 7.49
N TRP A 168 -5.42 15.10 6.37
CA TRP A 168 -6.10 15.38 5.12
C TRP A 168 -6.93 14.20 4.63
N GLN A 169 -6.41 12.98 4.74
CA GLN A 169 -7.16 11.80 4.34
C GLN A 169 -8.46 11.64 5.13
N ASN A 170 -8.40 11.83 6.45
CA ASN A 170 -9.52 11.64 7.36
C ASN A 170 -10.54 12.79 7.28
N HIS A 171 -10.07 14.03 7.12
CA HIS A 171 -10.91 15.22 7.29
C HIS A 171 -11.01 16.12 6.06
N LYS A 172 -10.22 15.89 5.01
CA LYS A 172 -10.14 16.73 3.79
C LYS A 172 -9.92 18.21 4.11
N THR A 173 -9.15 18.47 5.16
CA THR A 173 -8.77 19.83 5.55
C THR A 173 -7.31 19.88 5.96
N PHE A 174 -6.68 21.03 5.73
CA PHE A 174 -5.28 21.26 6.07
C PHE A 174 -5.10 21.48 7.57
N LEU A 175 -4.00 20.96 8.12
CA LEU A 175 -3.52 21.36 9.44
C LEU A 175 -2.91 22.77 9.36
N PRO A 176 -3.05 23.59 10.41
CA PRO A 176 -2.43 24.91 10.45
C PRO A 176 -0.90 24.76 10.50
N SER A 177 -0.22 25.29 9.49
CA SER A 177 1.24 25.23 9.36
C SER A 177 1.97 26.42 9.98
N SER A 178 1.25 27.46 10.41
CA SER A 178 1.84 28.65 11.04
C SER A 178 1.79 28.55 12.57
N SER A 179 2.96 28.73 13.18
CA SER A 179 3.10 28.98 14.61
C SER A 179 2.81 30.45 14.93
N GLU A 180 2.37 30.71 16.16
CA GLU A 180 2.26 32.09 16.67
C GLU A 180 3.66 32.74 16.73
N VAL A 181 3.71 34.07 16.60
CA VAL A 181 4.93 34.85 16.83
C VAL A 181 5.12 35.00 18.34
N PHE A 182 6.31 34.69 18.84
CA PHE A 182 6.62 34.71 20.27
C PHE A 182 7.80 35.64 20.62
N ASP A 183 8.24 36.44 19.64
CA ASP A 183 9.48 37.22 19.72
C ASP A 183 9.40 38.34 20.79
N ASP A 184 8.19 38.76 21.15
CA ASP A 184 7.94 39.81 22.15
C ASP A 184 7.89 39.32 23.61
N LEU A 185 7.94 38.00 23.84
CA LEU A 185 7.78 37.43 25.18
C LEU A 185 9.11 37.33 25.92
N THR A 186 9.09 37.65 27.22
CA THR A 186 10.26 37.46 28.08
C THR A 186 10.51 35.97 28.36
N PRO A 187 11.76 35.55 28.71
CA PRO A 187 12.06 34.14 28.98
C PRO A 187 11.16 33.48 30.04
N GLY A 188 10.78 34.24 31.08
CA GLY A 188 9.85 33.75 32.12
C GLY A 188 8.43 33.55 31.59
N GLU A 189 7.96 34.43 30.70
CA GLU A 189 6.65 34.31 30.06
C GLU A 189 6.62 33.18 29.03
N LEU A 190 7.71 32.99 28.28
CA LEU A 190 7.90 31.84 27.38
C LEU A 190 7.78 30.53 28.15
N PHE A 191 8.46 30.40 29.29
CA PHE A 191 8.38 29.19 30.12
C PHE A 191 6.95 28.94 30.63
N LYS A 192 6.26 29.99 31.10
CA LYS A 192 4.86 29.91 31.57
C LYS A 192 3.92 29.53 30.42
N LYS A 193 4.08 30.13 29.24
CA LYS A 193 3.29 29.84 28.04
C LYS A 193 3.50 28.40 27.59
N ARG A 194 4.75 27.93 27.55
CA ARG A 194 5.09 26.53 27.25
C ARG A 194 4.38 25.55 28.18
N ASN A 195 4.45 25.77 29.48
CA ASN A 195 3.84 24.88 30.47
C ASN A 195 2.30 24.86 30.34
N ASN A 196 1.70 26.03 30.09
CA ASN A 196 0.27 26.13 29.81
C ASN A 196 -0.12 25.37 28.54
N LEU A 197 0.63 25.53 27.45
CA LEU A 197 0.41 24.80 26.21
C LEU A 197 0.57 23.29 26.41
N ARG A 198 1.58 22.82 27.13
CA ARG A 198 1.76 21.40 27.48
C ARG A 198 0.53 20.85 28.21
N SER A 199 0.04 21.57 29.23
CA SER A 199 -1.19 21.18 29.95
C SER A 199 -2.41 21.11 29.03
N GLN A 200 -2.55 22.09 28.12
CA GLN A 200 -3.64 22.14 27.16
C GLN A 200 -3.56 20.99 26.15
N VAL A 201 -2.36 20.65 25.66
CA VAL A 201 -2.11 19.50 24.77
C VAL A 201 -2.57 18.21 25.43
N THR A 202 -2.17 17.95 26.67
CA THR A 202 -2.58 16.73 27.39
C THR A 202 -4.11 16.65 27.54
N LYS A 203 -4.76 17.77 27.86
CA LYS A 203 -6.23 17.85 27.98
C LYS A 203 -6.92 17.65 26.63
N LEU A 204 -6.38 18.22 25.55
CA LEU A 204 -6.93 18.09 24.20
C LEU A 204 -6.82 16.65 23.68
N LYS A 205 -5.68 15.97 23.88
CA LYS A 205 -5.52 14.55 23.52
C LYS A 205 -6.61 13.68 24.14
N LYS A 206 -6.77 13.76 25.48
CA LYS A 206 -7.81 13.02 26.20
C LYS A 206 -9.23 13.32 25.68
N ARG A 207 -9.49 14.57 25.29
CA ARG A 207 -10.78 14.97 24.73
C ARG A 207 -11.01 14.40 23.33
N ILE A 208 -9.99 14.41 22.48
CA ILE A 208 -10.03 13.83 21.14
C ILE A 208 -10.30 12.32 21.22
N ASP A 209 -9.60 11.61 22.12
CA ASP A 209 -9.83 10.18 22.36
C ASP A 209 -11.28 9.91 22.77
N ALA A 210 -11.83 10.72 23.67
CA ALA A 210 -13.23 10.63 24.07
C ALA A 210 -14.21 10.91 22.91
N TYR A 211 -13.86 11.79 21.96
CA TYR A 211 -14.66 12.01 20.76
C TYR A 211 -14.60 10.83 19.79
N TYR A 212 -13.44 10.21 19.60
CA TYR A 212 -13.31 8.99 18.78
C TYR A 212 -14.15 7.84 19.34
N ILE A 213 -14.17 7.66 20.67
CA ILE A 213 -15.04 6.67 21.34
C ILE A 213 -16.53 6.99 21.11
N LYS A 214 -16.91 8.28 21.11
CA LYS A 214 -18.29 8.69 20.81
C LYS A 214 -18.67 8.39 19.37
N VAL A 215 -17.78 8.63 18.41
CA VAL A 215 -18.03 8.32 16.99
C VAL A 215 -18.20 6.81 16.78
N SER A 216 -17.47 5.96 17.50
CA SER A 216 -17.59 4.50 17.34
C SER A 216 -18.83 3.89 18.00
N THR A 217 -19.45 4.59 18.97
CA THR A 217 -20.60 4.10 19.73
C THR A 217 -21.94 4.71 19.28
N GLU A 218 -21.92 5.88 18.63
CA GLU A 218 -23.12 6.55 18.15
C GLU A 218 -23.66 5.90 16.86
N THR A 219 -24.98 5.80 16.74
CA THR A 219 -25.64 5.23 15.56
C THR A 219 -26.24 6.29 14.63
N ASP A 220 -26.53 7.48 15.16
CA ASP A 220 -27.08 8.60 14.39
C ASP A 220 -26.01 9.30 13.54
N LYS A 221 -26.19 9.22 12.22
CA LYS A 221 -25.32 9.85 11.22
C LYS A 221 -25.15 11.35 11.42
N HIS A 222 -26.17 12.07 11.89
CA HIS A 222 -26.06 13.51 12.09
C HIS A 222 -25.16 13.84 13.29
N LYS A 223 -25.34 13.13 14.42
CA LYS A 223 -24.50 13.30 15.61
C LYS A 223 -23.05 12.89 15.34
N ILE A 224 -22.82 11.79 14.61
CA ILE A 224 -21.49 11.38 14.16
C ILE A 224 -20.78 12.53 13.44
N ARG A 225 -21.43 13.13 12.43
CA ARG A 225 -20.86 14.27 11.67
C ARG A 225 -20.55 15.48 12.55
N LEU A 226 -21.37 15.76 13.56
CA LEU A 226 -21.10 16.85 14.50
C LEU A 226 -19.85 16.57 15.35
N VAL A 227 -19.70 15.34 15.85
CA VAL A 227 -18.53 14.93 16.62
C VAL A 227 -17.28 14.89 15.74
N GLU A 228 -17.35 14.43 14.49
CA GLU A 228 -16.23 14.48 13.52
C GLU A 228 -15.75 15.92 13.27
N ARG A 229 -16.67 16.89 13.16
CA ARG A 229 -16.29 18.30 13.06
C ARG A 229 -15.58 18.80 14.33
N GLN A 230 -15.98 18.31 15.50
CA GLN A 230 -15.31 18.64 16.76
C GLN A 230 -13.92 18.00 16.85
N ILE A 231 -13.76 16.76 16.38
CA ILE A 231 -12.46 16.07 16.26
C ILE A 231 -11.53 16.90 15.38
N ASN A 232 -11.93 17.20 14.15
CA ASN A 232 -11.14 17.99 13.21
C ASN A 232 -10.69 19.34 13.82
N ARG A 233 -11.61 20.10 14.44
CA ARG A 233 -11.27 21.37 15.10
C ARG A 233 -10.28 21.17 16.26
N SER A 234 -10.43 20.11 17.03
CA SER A 234 -9.58 19.80 18.17
C SER A 234 -8.20 19.34 17.73
N GLU A 235 -8.09 18.56 16.66
CA GLU A 235 -6.83 18.10 16.07
C GLU A 235 -6.02 19.26 15.48
N LYS A 236 -6.66 20.17 14.75
CA LYS A 236 -6.02 21.41 14.29
C LYS A 236 -5.45 22.22 15.44
N LYS A 237 -6.23 22.40 16.52
CA LYS A 237 -5.80 23.13 17.71
C LYS A 237 -4.66 22.41 18.44
N LEU A 238 -4.73 21.09 18.55
CA LEU A 238 -3.68 20.26 19.13
C LEU A 238 -2.37 20.46 18.38
N HIS A 239 -2.42 20.36 17.05
CA HIS A 239 -1.26 20.54 16.18
C HIS A 239 -0.66 21.95 16.27
N GLN A 240 -1.51 22.98 16.30
CA GLN A 240 -1.07 24.35 16.50
C GLN A 240 -0.36 24.53 17.86
N HIS A 241 -0.89 23.94 18.93
CA HIS A 241 -0.25 23.99 20.24
C HIS A 241 1.08 23.23 20.30
N THR A 242 1.22 22.13 19.56
CA THR A 242 2.52 21.44 19.45
C THR A 242 3.54 22.28 18.69
N LEU A 243 3.17 22.86 17.54
CA LEU A 243 4.05 23.77 16.79
C LEU A 243 4.50 24.96 17.65
N ASN A 244 3.58 25.51 18.44
CA ASN A 244 3.91 26.61 19.35
C ASN A 244 4.85 26.18 20.47
N ILE A 245 4.73 24.96 21.00
CA ILE A 245 5.67 24.44 22.01
C ILE A 245 7.06 24.28 21.41
N ASP A 246 7.15 23.74 20.19
CA ASP A 246 8.43 23.51 19.51
C ASP A 246 9.14 24.85 19.26
N LYS A 247 8.43 25.83 18.70
CA LYS A 247 8.98 27.18 18.50
C LYS A 247 9.40 27.86 19.81
N ILE A 248 8.66 27.67 20.90
CA ILE A 248 9.07 28.22 22.21
C ILE A 248 10.32 27.50 22.73
N ASN A 249 10.50 26.20 22.46
CA ASN A 249 11.73 25.50 22.84
C ASN A 249 12.93 25.98 22.02
N ASP A 250 12.74 26.35 20.75
CA ASP A 250 13.81 26.91 19.92
C ASP A 250 14.26 28.32 20.38
N LEU A 251 13.38 29.05 21.06
CA LEU A 251 13.63 30.40 21.58
C LEU A 251 14.20 30.44 23.01
N LEU A 252 14.17 29.31 23.73
CA LEU A 252 14.62 29.18 25.13
C LEU A 252 16.02 28.56 25.21
#